data_AF-I5C574-F1
#
_entry.id   AF-I5C574-F1
#
_cell.length_a   1.000
_cell.length_b   1.000
_cell.length_c   1.000
_cell.angle_alpha   90.00
_cell.angle_beta   90.00
_cell.angle_gamma   90.00
#
_symmetry.space_group_name_H-M   'P 1'
#
loop_
_entity.id
_entity.type
_entity.pdbx_description
1 polymer ?
#
loop_
_entity_poly.entity_id
_entity_poly.type
_entity_poly.pdbx_seq_one_letter_code
_entity_poly.pdbx_strand_id
1 'polypeptide(L)'
;MEGVRFTARGRTHDIECDAVGLGFGLNSEMQLAEITGCRIVFDSLRRQWTVGHDGQGRAGAGVYIAGDGAAIGGADVAELAGERAALALLSDLGVEPAVRRQSKIRRSLARHARFRAGVDTAFAYPYRWIKEQPDETILCRCENVTFGDVRAAIARFEPSEVNRLKALARPGMGRCQGRVCGPVLAELLAATTGKPLDEVGKLRGQAPVKPVSYDAIATLASPEVNAWMEPRAGEKK
;
A
#
# COMPACT_ATOMS: atom_id res chain seq x y z
N MET A 1 -6.48 -28.69 -4.49
CA MET A 1 -7.77 -27.98 -4.63
C MET A 1 -8.43 -28.58 -5.84
N GLU A 2 -9.64 -29.11 -5.73
CA GLU A 2 -10.33 -29.86 -6.80
C GLU A 2 -11.50 -29.05 -7.41
N GLY A 3 -11.78 -27.87 -6.86
CA GLY A 3 -12.83 -26.98 -7.34
C GLY A 3 -13.15 -25.85 -6.38
N VAL A 4 -14.13 -25.03 -6.77
CA VAL A 4 -14.73 -23.96 -5.95
C VAL A 4 -16.20 -24.26 -5.73
N ARG A 5 -16.64 -24.12 -4.48
CA ARG A 5 -18.06 -24.10 -4.10
C ARG A 5 -18.46 -22.70 -3.66
N PHE A 6 -19.55 -22.16 -4.18
CA PHE A 6 -20.08 -20.86 -3.78
C PHE A 6 -21.61 -20.82 -3.83
N THR A 7 -22.21 -19.92 -3.05
CA THR A 7 -23.66 -19.72 -3.01
C THR A 7 -24.03 -18.42 -3.72
N ALA A 8 -24.92 -18.49 -4.70
CA ALA A 8 -25.44 -17.33 -5.40
C ALA A 8 -26.96 -17.42 -5.53
N ARG A 9 -27.67 -16.37 -5.12
CA ARG A 9 -29.15 -16.31 -5.15
C ARG A 9 -29.81 -17.53 -4.48
N GLY A 10 -29.27 -17.94 -3.33
CA GLY A 10 -29.78 -19.08 -2.55
C GLY A 10 -29.49 -20.48 -3.11
N ARG A 11 -28.72 -20.57 -4.21
CA ARG A 11 -28.30 -21.85 -4.79
C ARG A 11 -26.81 -22.06 -4.62
N THR A 12 -26.43 -23.29 -4.29
CA THR A 12 -25.03 -23.71 -4.22
C THR A 12 -24.57 -24.15 -5.61
N HIS A 13 -23.39 -23.68 -6.00
CA HIS A 13 -22.73 -23.98 -7.26
C HIS A 13 -21.37 -24.58 -6.98
N ASP A 14 -21.01 -25.61 -7.75
CA ASP A 14 -19.72 -26.26 -7.72
C ASP A 14 -19.07 -26.12 -9.10
N ILE A 15 -17.82 -25.68 -9.15
CA ILE A 15 -17.02 -25.54 -10.37
C ILE A 15 -15.72 -26.30 -10.16
N GLU A 16 -15.52 -27.37 -10.93
CA GLU A 16 -14.24 -28.09 -10.98
C GLU A 16 -13.16 -27.18 -11.56
N CYS A 17 -12.04 -27.06 -10.85
CA CYS A 17 -10.88 -26.28 -11.29
C CYS A 17 -9.65 -26.62 -10.46
N ASP A 18 -8.47 -26.49 -11.10
CA ASP A 18 -7.18 -26.73 -10.45
C ASP A 18 -6.58 -25.45 -9.86
N ALA A 19 -7.15 -24.28 -10.20
CA ALA A 19 -6.67 -22.97 -9.78
C ALA A 19 -7.79 -21.93 -9.68
N VAL A 20 -7.60 -20.97 -8.77
CA VAL A 20 -8.52 -19.83 -8.56
C VAL A 20 -7.74 -18.53 -8.55
N GLY A 21 -8.16 -17.59 -9.39
CA GLY A 21 -7.69 -16.21 -9.36
C GLY A 21 -8.61 -15.35 -8.48
N LEU A 22 -8.04 -14.75 -7.44
CA LEU A 22 -8.75 -13.80 -6.58
C LEU A 22 -8.14 -12.41 -6.75
N GLY A 23 -9.00 -11.41 -6.90
CA GLY A 23 -8.59 -10.01 -7.03
C GLY A 23 -9.58 -9.10 -6.32
N PHE A 24 -9.09 -8.33 -5.34
CA PHE A 24 -9.88 -7.40 -4.54
C PHE A 24 -9.42 -5.96 -4.76
N GLY A 25 -9.06 -5.64 -6.01
CA GLY A 25 -8.49 -4.34 -6.38
C GLY A 25 -6.97 -4.26 -6.20
N LEU A 26 -6.47 -3.03 -6.28
CA LEU A 26 -5.05 -2.69 -6.22
C LEU A 26 -4.85 -1.61 -5.16
N ASN A 27 -3.69 -1.58 -4.52
CA ASN A 27 -3.28 -0.52 -3.61
C ASN A 27 -2.11 0.25 -4.24
N SER A 28 -2.14 1.58 -4.14
CA SER A 28 -1.00 2.42 -4.52
C SER A 28 0.19 2.14 -3.62
N GLU A 29 1.39 2.00 -4.20
CA GLU A 29 2.61 1.91 -3.40
C GLU A 29 3.07 3.31 -3.00
N MET A 30 3.05 3.59 -1.69
CA MET A 30 3.33 4.90 -1.11
C MET A 30 4.52 4.90 -0.15
N GLN A 31 5.18 3.77 0.12
CA GLN A 31 6.21 3.69 1.18
C GLN A 31 7.37 4.67 0.95
N LEU A 32 7.81 4.87 -0.30
CA LEU A 32 8.84 5.86 -0.61
C LEU A 32 8.38 7.28 -0.30
N ALA A 33 7.19 7.66 -0.78
CA ALA A 33 6.61 8.98 -0.52
C ALA A 33 6.40 9.22 0.98
N GLU A 34 5.97 8.21 1.72
CA GLU A 34 5.81 8.28 3.18
C GLU A 34 7.14 8.55 3.88
N ILE A 35 8.21 7.82 3.52
CA ILE A 35 9.53 7.97 4.15
C ILE A 35 10.15 9.34 3.81
N THR A 36 9.82 9.92 2.65
CA THR A 36 10.24 11.30 2.29
C THR A 36 9.42 12.39 2.99
N GLY A 37 8.43 12.04 3.82
CA GLY A 37 7.61 12.99 4.56
C GLY A 37 6.43 13.56 3.75
N CYS A 38 6.07 12.94 2.62
CA CYS A 38 4.85 13.33 1.91
C CYS A 38 3.62 13.04 2.76
N ARG A 39 2.62 13.91 2.67
CA ARG A 39 1.36 13.73 3.38
C ARG A 39 0.64 12.48 2.85
N ILE A 40 0.24 11.59 3.74
CA ILE A 40 -0.61 10.45 3.41
C ILE A 40 -2.07 10.79 3.75
N VAL A 41 -3.00 10.47 2.86
CA VAL A 41 -4.43 10.75 3.00
C VAL A 41 -5.24 9.47 2.86
N PHE A 42 -6.37 9.38 3.56
CA PHE A 42 -7.29 8.26 3.45
C PHE A 42 -8.39 8.54 2.42
N ASP A 43 -8.58 7.62 1.49
CA ASP A 43 -9.67 7.60 0.52
C ASP A 43 -10.78 6.67 1.03
N SER A 44 -11.90 7.27 1.45
CA SER A 44 -13.02 6.54 2.02
C SER A 44 -13.80 5.70 1.02
N LEU A 45 -13.81 6.08 -0.26
CA LEU A 45 -14.48 5.32 -1.33
C LEU A 45 -13.72 4.03 -1.60
N ARG A 46 -12.40 4.11 -1.71
CA ARG A 46 -11.54 2.95 -1.99
C ARG A 46 -11.14 2.19 -0.73
N ARG A 47 -11.32 2.80 0.44
CA ARG A 47 -10.85 2.32 1.76
C ARG A 47 -9.34 2.09 1.78
N GLN A 48 -8.60 3.02 1.20
CA GLN A 48 -7.15 2.93 1.01
C GLN A 48 -6.47 4.24 1.39
N TRP A 49 -5.18 4.17 1.68
CA TRP A 49 -4.35 5.35 1.85
C TRP A 49 -3.61 5.65 0.55
N THR A 50 -3.51 6.94 0.22
CA THR A 50 -2.80 7.44 -0.96
C THR A 50 -1.90 8.61 -0.59
N VAL A 51 -1.03 9.01 -1.53
CA VAL A 51 -0.17 10.17 -1.34
C VAL A 51 -0.96 11.44 -1.65
N GLY A 52 -1.07 12.34 -0.68
CA GLY A 52 -1.70 13.65 -0.86
C GLY A 52 -0.86 14.53 -1.78
N HIS A 53 -1.49 15.14 -2.79
CA HIS A 53 -0.83 16.01 -3.75
C HIS A 53 -1.71 17.19 -4.18
N ASP A 54 -1.11 18.21 -4.80
CA ASP A 54 -1.75 19.48 -5.21
C ASP A 54 -2.67 19.40 -6.46
N GLY A 55 -3.04 18.20 -6.89
CA GLY A 55 -3.76 17.99 -8.16
C GLY A 55 -2.91 18.13 -9.44
N GLN A 56 -1.66 18.59 -9.37
CA GLN A 56 -0.70 18.61 -10.49
C GLN A 56 0.34 17.48 -10.36
N GLY A 57 0.58 17.02 -9.14
CA GLY A 57 1.49 15.92 -8.83
C GLY A 57 2.53 16.28 -7.78
N ARG A 58 2.55 17.51 -7.25
CA ARG A 58 3.46 17.89 -6.16
C ARG A 58 2.96 17.29 -4.86
N ALA A 59 3.79 16.46 -4.22
CA ALA A 59 3.47 15.76 -2.98
C ALA A 59 4.15 16.38 -1.74
N GLY A 60 4.82 17.53 -1.90
CA GLY A 60 5.64 18.17 -0.86
C GLY A 60 7.06 17.62 -0.81
N ALA A 61 7.94 18.24 -0.01
CA ALA A 61 9.33 17.82 0.18
C ALA A 61 10.16 17.64 -1.11
N GLY A 62 9.84 18.39 -2.17
CA GLY A 62 10.49 18.24 -3.49
C GLY A 62 10.11 16.96 -4.23
N VAL A 63 9.11 16.21 -3.74
CA VAL A 63 8.65 14.95 -4.35
C VAL A 63 7.47 15.20 -5.26
N TYR A 64 7.50 14.53 -6.41
CA TYR A 64 6.42 14.48 -7.37
C TYR A 64 5.89 13.06 -7.46
N ILE A 65 4.58 12.91 -7.48
CA ILE A 65 3.89 11.64 -7.56
C ILE A 65 3.06 11.56 -8.84
N ALA A 66 3.12 10.40 -9.49
CA ALA A 66 2.41 10.12 -10.74
C ALA A 66 2.05 8.64 -10.83
N GLY A 67 1.27 8.30 -11.86
CA GLY A 67 0.88 6.92 -12.10
C GLY A 67 0.05 6.34 -10.96
N ASP A 68 0.10 5.02 -10.87
CA ASP A 68 -0.56 4.26 -9.80
C ASP A 68 0.08 4.51 -8.42
N GLY A 69 1.25 5.15 -8.34
CA GLY A 69 1.81 5.63 -7.07
C GLY A 69 1.04 6.80 -6.46
N ALA A 70 0.33 7.59 -7.29
CA ALA A 70 -0.55 8.65 -6.81
C ALA A 70 -1.92 8.09 -6.40
N ALA A 71 -2.56 7.35 -7.32
CA ALA A 71 -3.81 6.64 -7.10
C ALA A 71 -4.04 5.65 -8.24
N ILE A 72 -4.79 4.57 -8.00
CA ILE A 72 -5.12 3.58 -9.03
C ILE A 72 -6.10 4.17 -10.05
N GLY A 73 -5.58 4.46 -11.25
CA GLY A 73 -6.34 5.14 -12.31
C GLY A 73 -6.49 4.33 -13.61
N GLY A 74 -5.61 3.34 -13.83
CA GLY A 74 -5.45 2.66 -15.12
C GLY A 74 -4.41 3.33 -16.01
N ALA A 75 -3.97 2.63 -17.06
CA ALA A 75 -2.83 3.01 -17.89
C ALA A 75 -2.92 4.45 -18.45
N ASP A 76 -4.04 4.81 -19.08
CA ASP A 76 -4.24 6.16 -19.64
C ASP A 76 -4.11 7.26 -18.58
N VAL A 77 -4.68 7.02 -17.39
CA VAL A 77 -4.60 7.96 -16.27
C VAL A 77 -3.16 8.06 -15.78
N ALA A 78 -2.45 6.94 -15.72
CA ALA A 78 -1.07 6.90 -15.26
C ALA A 78 -0.14 7.70 -16.19
N GLU A 79 -0.27 7.53 -17.50
CA GLU A 79 0.48 8.30 -18.50
C GLU A 79 0.18 9.80 -18.41
N LEU A 80 -1.11 10.17 -18.38
CA LEU A 80 -1.54 11.56 -18.27
C LEU A 80 -1.09 12.20 -16.95
N ALA A 81 -1.12 11.46 -15.84
CA ALA A 81 -0.65 11.93 -14.55
C ALA A 81 0.88 12.09 -14.53
N GLY A 82 1.62 11.20 -15.20
CA GLY A 82 3.06 11.32 -15.41
C GLY A 82 3.44 12.59 -16.15
N GLU A 83 2.78 12.85 -17.28
CA GLU A 83 3.03 14.07 -18.03
C GLU A 83 2.64 15.33 -17.24
N ARG A 84 1.54 15.28 -16.49
CA ARG A 84 1.13 16.40 -15.62
C ARG A 84 2.19 16.71 -14.55
N ALA A 85 2.71 15.68 -13.88
CA ALA A 85 3.74 15.82 -12.85
C ALA A 85 5.06 16.33 -13.46
N ALA A 86 5.43 15.86 -14.66
CA ALA A 86 6.61 16.35 -15.36
C ALA A 86 6.47 17.83 -15.76
N LEU A 87 5.30 18.25 -16.26
CA LEU A 87 5.03 19.66 -16.57
C LEU A 87 5.04 20.54 -15.31
N ALA A 88 4.60 20.00 -14.17
CA ALA A 88 4.69 20.68 -12.88
C ALA A 88 6.16 20.87 -12.46
N LEU A 89 6.98 19.83 -12.54
CA LEU A 89 8.42 19.90 -12.26
C LEU A 89 9.13 20.90 -13.16
N LEU A 90 8.88 20.85 -14.48
CA LEU A 90 9.48 21.78 -15.44
C LEU A 90 9.12 23.23 -15.10
N SER A 91 7.88 23.50 -14.74
CA SER A 91 7.44 24.83 -14.28
C SER A 91 8.18 25.28 -13.03
N ASP A 92 8.41 24.39 -12.06
CA ASP A 92 9.13 24.70 -10.82
C ASP A 92 10.62 24.94 -11.06
N LEU A 93 11.17 24.38 -12.15
CA LEU A 93 12.53 24.64 -12.64
C LEU A 93 12.63 25.91 -13.51
N GLY A 94 11.52 26.65 -13.70
CA GLY A 94 11.50 27.88 -14.50
C GLY A 94 11.38 27.67 -16.00
N VAL A 95 11.03 26.47 -16.46
CA VAL A 95 10.71 26.21 -17.88
C VAL A 95 9.29 26.70 -18.17
N GLU A 96 9.12 27.43 -19.28
CA GLU A 96 7.84 28.03 -19.66
C GLU A 96 6.72 26.97 -19.72
N PRO A 97 5.60 27.18 -19.01
CA PRO A 97 4.54 26.18 -18.91
C PRO A 97 3.83 25.95 -20.25
N ALA A 98 3.69 24.68 -20.65
CA ALA A 98 2.89 24.28 -21.81
C ALA A 98 1.37 24.35 -21.53
N VAL A 99 0.83 25.57 -21.34
CA VAL A 99 -0.56 25.85 -20.88
C VAL A 99 -1.63 25.08 -21.69
N ARG A 100 -1.48 25.03 -23.01
CA ARG A 100 -2.42 24.31 -23.89
C ARG A 100 -2.42 22.81 -23.61
N ARG A 101 -1.24 22.21 -23.35
CA ARG A 101 -1.12 20.78 -23.05
C ARG A 101 -1.65 20.47 -21.66
N GLN A 102 -1.29 21.27 -20.66
CA GLN A 102 -1.85 21.16 -19.30
C GLN A 102 -3.39 21.18 -19.30
N SER A 103 -3.99 22.09 -20.07
CA SER A 103 -5.45 22.18 -20.23
C SER A 103 -6.07 20.93 -20.88
N LYS A 104 -5.39 20.32 -21.87
CA LYS A 104 -5.84 19.06 -22.50
C LYS A 104 -5.76 17.88 -21.53
N ILE A 105 -4.66 17.78 -20.77
CA ILE A 105 -4.46 16.74 -19.76
C ILE A 105 -5.55 16.84 -18.69
N ARG A 106 -5.78 18.04 -18.14
CA ARG A 106 -6.81 18.27 -17.12
C ARG A 106 -8.20 17.79 -17.58
N ARG A 107 -8.61 18.13 -18.80
CA ARG A 107 -9.90 17.69 -19.36
C ARG A 107 -9.97 16.17 -19.52
N SER A 108 -8.88 15.55 -19.97
CA SER A 108 -8.83 14.10 -20.16
C SER A 108 -8.91 13.36 -18.82
N LEU A 109 -8.13 13.79 -17.82
CA LEU A 109 -8.18 13.24 -16.46
C LEU A 109 -9.57 13.40 -15.83
N ALA A 110 -10.25 14.54 -16.00
CA ALA A 110 -11.61 14.73 -15.51
C ALA A 110 -12.62 13.75 -16.14
N ARG A 111 -12.46 13.40 -17.42
CA ARG A 111 -13.28 12.38 -18.09
C ARG A 111 -13.01 10.98 -17.51
N HIS A 112 -11.75 10.61 -17.33
CA HIS A 112 -11.40 9.32 -16.74
C HIS A 112 -11.86 9.19 -15.29
N ALA A 113 -11.84 10.28 -14.51
CA ALA A 113 -12.31 10.28 -13.13
C ALA A 113 -13.78 9.84 -12.99
N ARG A 114 -14.65 10.24 -13.93
CA ARG A 114 -16.07 9.83 -13.95
C ARG A 114 -16.22 8.34 -14.22
N PHE A 115 -15.48 7.81 -15.19
CA PHE A 115 -15.45 6.37 -15.48
C PHE A 115 -14.92 5.58 -14.27
N ARG A 116 -13.83 6.06 -13.66
CA ARG A 116 -13.20 5.42 -12.51
C ARG A 116 -14.13 5.35 -11.30
N ALA A 117 -14.89 6.41 -11.03
CA ALA A 117 -15.91 6.39 -9.97
C ALA A 117 -16.93 5.26 -10.18
N GLY A 118 -17.33 4.98 -11.44
CA GLY A 118 -18.20 3.84 -11.76
C GLY A 118 -17.53 2.49 -11.48
N VAL A 119 -16.26 2.33 -11.87
CA VAL A 119 -15.48 1.11 -11.62
C VAL A 119 -15.31 0.84 -10.13
N ASP A 120 -14.89 1.85 -9.36
CA ASP A 120 -14.69 1.69 -7.91
C ASP A 120 -16.01 1.40 -7.18
N THR A 121 -17.13 1.90 -7.68
CA THR A 121 -18.46 1.57 -7.14
C THR A 121 -18.87 0.13 -7.48
N ALA A 122 -18.65 -0.30 -8.71
CA ALA A 122 -19.04 -1.64 -9.18
C ALA A 122 -18.19 -2.76 -8.56
N PHE A 123 -16.92 -2.47 -8.27
CA PHE A 123 -15.94 -3.41 -7.73
C PHE A 123 -15.44 -2.96 -6.35
N ALA A 124 -16.37 -2.56 -5.49
CA ALA A 124 -16.06 -2.13 -4.14
C ALA A 124 -15.30 -3.24 -3.37
N TYR A 125 -14.28 -2.83 -2.62
CA TYR A 125 -13.49 -3.74 -1.80
C TYR A 125 -14.39 -4.46 -0.78
N PRO A 126 -14.39 -5.81 -0.70
CA PRO A 126 -15.34 -6.57 0.11
C PRO A 126 -14.94 -6.60 1.61
N TYR A 127 -14.74 -5.43 2.20
CA TYR A 127 -14.22 -5.27 3.57
C TYR A 127 -15.06 -5.98 4.63
N ARG A 128 -16.36 -6.15 4.39
CA ARG A 128 -17.27 -6.84 5.33
C ARG A 128 -16.92 -8.32 5.50
N TRP A 129 -16.43 -8.98 4.45
CA TRP A 129 -16.05 -10.39 4.48
C TRP A 129 -14.82 -10.66 5.37
N ILE A 130 -14.01 -9.64 5.64
CA ILE A 130 -12.79 -9.78 6.44
C ILE A 130 -13.12 -10.22 7.87
N LYS A 131 -14.21 -9.70 8.46
CA LYS A 131 -14.64 -10.10 9.80
C LYS A 131 -15.12 -11.55 9.85
N GLU A 132 -15.63 -12.07 8.75
CA GLU A 132 -16.25 -13.39 8.63
C GLU A 132 -15.25 -14.49 8.26
N GLN A 133 -13.98 -14.16 8.04
CA GLN A 133 -12.96 -15.16 7.71
C GLN A 133 -12.76 -16.15 8.87
N PRO A 134 -12.68 -17.45 8.60
CA PRO A 134 -12.40 -18.44 9.63
C PRO A 134 -11.09 -18.19 10.39
N ASP A 135 -11.01 -18.64 11.65
CA ASP A 135 -9.83 -18.40 12.49
C ASP A 135 -8.56 -19.06 11.94
N GLU A 136 -8.66 -20.21 11.30
CA GLU A 136 -7.53 -20.95 10.72
C GLU A 136 -6.94 -20.30 9.45
N THR A 137 -7.65 -19.31 8.89
CA THR A 137 -7.25 -18.70 7.62
C THR A 137 -5.98 -17.88 7.84
N ILE A 138 -4.99 -18.05 6.96
CA ILE A 138 -3.73 -17.31 7.02
C ILE A 138 -3.98 -15.83 6.66
N LEU A 139 -3.73 -14.94 7.61
CA LEU A 139 -3.74 -13.49 7.39
C LEU A 139 -2.37 -12.99 6.92
N CYS A 140 -1.29 -13.45 7.55
CA CYS A 140 0.09 -13.09 7.19
C CYS A 140 0.91 -14.31 6.85
N ARG A 141 1.06 -14.59 5.54
CA ARG A 141 1.87 -15.71 5.04
C ARG A 141 3.33 -15.66 5.51
N CYS A 142 3.93 -14.47 5.56
CA CYS A 142 5.35 -14.36 5.88
C CYS A 142 5.68 -14.70 7.34
N GLU A 143 4.75 -14.42 8.27
CA GLU A 143 4.93 -14.69 9.70
C GLU A 143 4.12 -15.90 10.19
N ASN A 144 3.42 -16.58 9.26
CA ASN A 144 2.50 -17.68 9.56
C ASN A 144 1.43 -17.32 10.62
N VAL A 145 0.86 -16.12 10.52
CA VAL A 145 -0.16 -15.61 11.46
C VAL A 145 -1.55 -15.78 10.85
N THR A 146 -2.46 -16.38 11.62
CA THR A 146 -3.85 -16.63 11.24
C THR A 146 -4.79 -15.47 11.63
N PHE A 147 -6.03 -15.48 11.14
CA PHE A 147 -7.07 -14.57 11.62
C PHE A 147 -7.36 -14.77 13.12
N GLY A 148 -7.36 -16.03 13.60
CA GLY A 148 -7.58 -16.37 15.00
C GLY A 148 -6.50 -15.81 15.92
N ASP A 149 -5.22 -15.89 15.52
CA ASP A 149 -4.11 -15.31 16.28
C ASP A 149 -4.27 -13.80 16.46
N VAL A 150 -4.70 -13.11 15.40
CA VAL A 150 -4.92 -11.66 15.43
C VAL A 150 -6.12 -11.31 16.32
N ARG A 151 -7.23 -12.03 16.21
CA ARG A 151 -8.41 -11.82 17.08
C ARG A 151 -8.06 -12.07 18.55
N ALA A 152 -7.31 -13.13 18.85
CA ALA A 152 -6.83 -13.42 20.20
C ALA A 152 -5.94 -12.30 20.73
N ALA A 153 -5.03 -11.76 19.91
CA ALA A 153 -4.21 -10.62 20.28
C ALA A 153 -5.04 -9.34 20.52
N ILE A 154 -6.06 -9.08 19.70
CA ILE A 154 -6.96 -7.93 19.90
C ILE A 154 -7.72 -8.07 21.21
N ALA A 155 -8.30 -9.25 21.48
CA ALA A 155 -9.06 -9.51 22.70
C ALA A 155 -8.19 -9.44 23.97
N ARG A 156 -6.92 -9.86 23.87
CA ARG A 156 -6.00 -9.90 25.03
C ARG A 156 -5.38 -8.55 25.35
N PHE A 157 -5.05 -7.75 24.34
CA PHE A 157 -4.21 -6.56 24.51
C PHE A 157 -4.90 -5.25 24.12
N GLU A 158 -6.10 -5.32 23.55
CA GLU A 158 -6.94 -4.17 23.19
C GLU A 158 -6.18 -3.06 22.43
N PRO A 159 -5.40 -3.39 21.38
CA PRO A 159 -4.66 -2.38 20.64
C PRO A 159 -5.62 -1.39 19.97
N SER A 160 -5.32 -0.10 20.09
CA SER A 160 -6.11 0.96 19.47
C SER A 160 -5.75 1.25 18.01
N GLU A 161 -4.57 0.80 17.56
CA GLU A 161 -4.02 1.08 16.24
C GLU A 161 -3.15 -0.08 15.69
N VAL A 162 -3.00 -0.13 14.37
CA VAL A 162 -2.49 -1.31 13.65
C VAL A 162 -0.99 -1.61 13.86
N ASN A 163 -0.15 -0.62 14.13
CA ASN A 163 1.29 -0.81 14.41
C ASN A 163 1.50 -1.42 15.81
N ARG A 164 0.66 -1.09 16.79
CA ARG A 164 0.63 -1.74 18.10
C ARG A 164 0.24 -3.20 17.94
N LEU A 165 -0.79 -3.48 17.14
CA LEU A 165 -1.18 -4.85 16.81
C LEU A 165 -0.05 -5.61 16.08
N LYS A 166 0.64 -4.98 15.13
CA LYS A 166 1.85 -5.53 14.50
C LYS A 166 2.91 -5.88 15.53
N ALA A 167 3.18 -5.01 16.50
CA ALA A 167 4.19 -5.28 17.52
C ALA A 167 3.81 -6.45 18.44
N LEU A 168 2.51 -6.64 18.70
CA LEU A 168 1.99 -7.67 19.60
C LEU A 168 1.83 -9.04 18.92
N ALA A 169 1.40 -9.07 17.66
CA ALA A 169 1.03 -10.29 16.94
C ALA A 169 1.93 -10.61 15.74
N ARG A 170 2.86 -9.70 15.39
CA ARG A 170 3.82 -9.75 14.27
C ARG A 170 3.33 -9.57 12.81
N PRO A 171 2.03 -9.50 12.44
CA PRO A 171 1.68 -9.39 11.02
C PRO A 171 2.28 -8.12 10.40
N GLY A 172 2.86 -8.27 9.22
CA GLY A 172 3.57 -7.20 8.51
C GLY A 172 5.06 -7.05 8.87
N MET A 173 5.63 -7.93 9.70
CA MET A 173 7.07 -7.96 10.00
C MET A 173 7.90 -8.82 9.04
N GLY A 174 7.26 -9.69 8.25
CA GLY A 174 7.98 -10.58 7.33
C GLY A 174 8.49 -9.90 6.06
N ARG A 175 9.07 -10.68 5.13
CA ARG A 175 9.74 -10.17 3.90
C ARG A 175 8.90 -9.21 3.05
N CYS A 176 7.57 -9.39 3.01
CA CYS A 176 6.68 -8.51 2.26
C CYS A 176 6.46 -7.13 2.92
N GLN A 177 6.87 -6.96 4.19
CA GLN A 177 6.72 -5.75 5.00
C GLN A 177 5.28 -5.23 5.04
N GLY A 178 4.30 -6.13 5.13
CA GLY A 178 2.89 -5.77 5.29
C GLY A 178 2.16 -5.37 4.01
N ARG A 179 2.77 -5.45 2.83
CA ARG A 179 2.10 -5.08 1.56
C ARG A 179 0.85 -5.87 1.24
N VAL A 180 0.80 -7.13 1.68
CA VAL A 180 -0.32 -8.03 1.43
C VAL A 180 -1.29 -8.01 2.61
N CYS A 181 -0.77 -8.26 3.82
CA CYS A 181 -1.60 -8.42 5.02
C CYS A 181 -1.99 -7.09 5.69
N GLY A 182 -1.30 -5.98 5.42
CA GLY A 182 -1.49 -4.70 6.11
C GLY A 182 -2.90 -4.12 5.96
N PRO A 183 -3.44 -4.01 4.73
CA PRO A 183 -4.82 -3.57 4.54
C PRO A 183 -5.84 -4.46 5.26
N VAL A 184 -5.66 -5.79 5.16
CA VAL A 184 -6.54 -6.77 5.82
C VAL A 184 -6.45 -6.67 7.34
N LEU A 185 -5.26 -6.45 7.88
CA LEU A 185 -5.00 -6.28 9.31
C LEU A 185 -5.71 -5.04 9.88
N ALA A 186 -5.61 -3.91 9.17
CA ALA A 186 -6.29 -2.68 9.56
C ALA A 186 -7.81 -2.84 9.53
N GLU A 187 -8.35 -3.47 8.49
CA GLU A 187 -9.78 -3.77 8.36
C GLU A 187 -10.28 -4.71 9.47
N LEU A 188 -9.53 -5.76 9.79
CA LEU A 188 -9.88 -6.67 10.87
C LEU A 188 -9.89 -5.95 12.22
N LEU A 189 -8.90 -5.07 12.48
CA LEU A 189 -8.85 -4.29 13.71
C LEU A 189 -10.03 -3.30 13.80
N ALA A 190 -10.32 -2.57 12.72
CA ALA A 190 -11.47 -1.67 12.64
C ALA A 190 -12.79 -2.41 12.88
N ALA A 191 -13.00 -3.54 12.19
CA ALA A 191 -14.22 -4.33 12.31
C ALA A 191 -14.41 -5.00 13.68
N THR A 192 -13.30 -5.31 14.38
CA THR A 192 -13.33 -5.93 15.71
C THR A 192 -13.54 -4.90 16.81
N THR A 193 -12.93 -3.71 16.68
CA THR A 193 -13.00 -2.64 17.69
C THR A 193 -14.16 -1.67 17.47
N GLY A 194 -14.81 -1.71 16.30
CA GLY A 194 -15.85 -0.77 15.91
C GLY A 194 -15.34 0.64 15.57
N LYS A 195 -14.02 0.83 15.47
CA LYS A 195 -13.41 2.13 15.15
C LYS A 195 -13.38 2.38 13.64
N PRO A 196 -13.42 3.66 13.21
CA PRO A 196 -13.15 4.02 11.82
C PRO A 196 -11.79 3.50 11.32
N LEU A 197 -11.71 3.14 10.04
CA LEU A 197 -10.51 2.55 9.44
C LEU A 197 -9.32 3.53 9.44
N ASP A 198 -9.59 4.81 9.22
CA ASP A 198 -8.60 5.88 9.28
C ASP A 198 -8.06 6.13 10.69
N GLU A 199 -8.85 5.88 11.74
CA GLU A 199 -8.41 5.98 13.13
C GLU A 199 -7.50 4.83 13.57
N VAL A 200 -7.80 3.57 13.16
CA VAL A 200 -6.91 2.44 13.45
C VAL A 200 -5.60 2.52 12.66
N GLY A 201 -5.62 3.27 11.55
CA GLY A 201 -4.46 3.62 10.75
C GLY A 201 -3.94 2.48 9.89
N LYS A 202 -2.76 2.71 9.32
CA LYS A 202 -2.04 1.78 8.45
C LYS A 202 -0.68 1.42 9.03
N LEU A 203 -0.09 0.33 8.52
CA LEU A 203 1.31 0.02 8.79
C LEU A 203 2.20 1.16 8.27
N ARG A 204 3.16 1.59 9.09
CA ARG A 204 4.14 2.62 8.71
C ARG A 204 5.20 2.06 7.78
N GLY A 205 5.50 2.77 6.69
CA GLY A 205 6.65 2.52 5.84
C GLY A 205 7.95 2.75 6.62
N GLN A 206 8.95 1.91 6.37
CA GLN A 206 10.28 2.00 6.97
C GLN A 206 11.34 1.70 5.92
N ALA A 207 12.53 2.28 6.08
CA ALA A 207 13.68 1.95 5.24
C ALA A 207 14.34 0.64 5.71
N PRO A 208 14.88 -0.17 4.78
CA PRO A 208 14.76 -0.04 3.34
C PRO A 208 13.38 -0.51 2.85
N VAL A 209 12.79 0.16 1.85
CA VAL A 209 11.45 -0.19 1.33
C VAL A 209 11.44 -1.62 0.83
N LYS A 210 12.42 -2.01 0.02
CA LYS A 210 12.62 -3.39 -0.43
C LYS A 210 13.84 -3.98 0.27
N PRO A 211 13.87 -5.30 0.54
CA PRO A 211 15.08 -5.94 1.03
C PRO A 211 16.26 -5.64 0.10
N VAL A 212 17.39 -5.23 0.68
CA VAL A 212 18.66 -5.01 -0.02
C VAL A 212 19.67 -5.95 0.61
N SER A 213 20.58 -6.51 -0.19
CA SER A 213 21.66 -7.35 0.35
C SER A 213 22.64 -6.49 1.16
N TYR A 214 23.20 -7.07 2.22
CA TYR A 214 24.25 -6.40 2.99
C TYR A 214 25.46 -6.07 2.12
N ASP A 215 25.82 -6.96 1.19
CA ASP A 215 26.89 -6.73 0.22
C ASP A 215 26.66 -5.47 -0.63
N ALA A 216 25.45 -5.30 -1.18
CA ALA A 216 25.12 -4.11 -1.96
C ALA A 216 25.19 -2.83 -1.11
N ILE A 217 24.78 -2.87 0.17
CA ILE A 217 24.90 -1.73 1.07
C ILE A 217 26.37 -1.46 1.44
N ALA A 218 27.17 -2.51 1.69
CA ALA A 218 28.57 -2.39 2.06
C ALA A 218 29.40 -1.73 0.95
N THR A 219 29.10 -2.01 -0.33
CA THR A 219 29.78 -1.33 -1.46
C THR A 219 29.43 0.16 -1.59
N LEU A 220 28.28 0.58 -1.04
CA LEU A 220 27.84 1.98 -1.00
C LEU A 220 28.28 2.71 0.28
N ALA A 221 28.95 2.00 1.19
CA ALA A 221 29.37 2.53 2.47
C ALA A 221 30.38 3.67 2.26
N SER A 222 30.21 4.76 3.00
CA SER A 222 31.13 5.90 2.94
C SER A 222 32.55 5.45 3.35
N PRO A 223 33.61 6.20 2.94
CA PRO A 223 34.96 5.93 3.40
C PRO A 223 35.09 5.80 4.94
N GLU A 224 34.22 6.50 5.69
CA GLU A 224 34.17 6.45 7.15
C GLU A 224 33.66 5.10 7.69
N VAL A 225 32.68 4.48 7.02
CA VAL A 225 32.21 3.13 7.36
C VAL A 225 33.23 2.08 6.93
N ASN A 226 33.90 2.28 5.79
CA ASN A 226 35.02 1.42 5.38
C ASN A 226 36.16 1.44 6.42
N ALA A 227 36.46 2.60 7.00
CA ALA A 227 37.45 2.72 8.08
C ALA A 227 37.07 1.98 9.37
N TRP A 228 35.78 1.69 9.60
CA TRP A 228 35.33 0.86 10.74
C TRP A 228 35.46 -0.64 10.46
N MET A 229 35.47 -1.04 9.18
CA MET A 229 35.66 -2.42 8.75
C MET A 229 37.14 -2.81 8.60
N GLU A 230 38.05 -1.83 8.58
CA GLU A 230 39.48 -2.11 8.61
C GLU A 230 39.89 -2.69 9.97
N PRO A 231 40.75 -3.73 10.00
CA PRO A 231 41.24 -4.30 11.24
C PRO A 231 41.91 -3.21 12.08
N ARG A 232 41.48 -3.04 13.33
CA ARG A 232 42.14 -2.07 14.22
C ARG A 232 43.56 -2.56 14.48
N ALA A 233 44.53 -1.64 14.41
CA ALA A 233 45.93 -1.94 14.65
C ALA A 233 46.09 -2.65 16.01
N GLY A 234 46.40 -3.96 15.98
CA GLY A 234 46.57 -4.79 17.17
C GLY A 234 45.58 -5.95 17.33
N GLU A 235 44.49 -6.02 16.56
CA GLU A 235 43.59 -7.19 16.56
C GLU A 235 44.21 -8.33 15.73
N LYS A 236 44.74 -9.35 16.43
CA LYS A 236 45.19 -10.60 15.79
C LYS A 236 43.97 -11.36 15.24
N LYS A 237 44.09 -11.80 13.99
CA LYS A 237 43.18 -12.73 13.31
C LYS A 237 42.85 -13.97 14.14
#